data_AF-L0K2V7-F1
#
_entry.id   AF-L0K2V7-F1
#
_cell.length_a   1.000
_cell.length_b   1.000
_cell.length_c   1.000
_cell.angle_alpha   90.00
_cell.angle_beta   90.00
_cell.angle_gamma   90.00
#
_symmetry.space_group_name_H-M   'P 1'
#
loop_
_entity.id
_entity.type
_entity.pdbx_description
1 polymer ?
#
loop_
_entity_poly.entity_id
_entity_poly.type
_entity_poly.pdbx_seq_one_letter_code
_entity_poly.pdbx_strand_id
1 'polypeptide(L)'
;MTSSVLPAAANIDLGTAALLAVFGLGALALLLARIDHALETFGGEDVAVSKTNCPACGARIAAEADRCPYCERSFDDEEGDEDGPPDYGWVET
;
A
#
# COMPACT_ATOMS: atom_id res chain seq x y z
N MET A 1 1.72 -48.41 1.66
CA MET A 1 2.40 -47.13 1.94
C MET A 1 1.41 -46.22 2.66
N THR A 2 1.25 -46.38 3.97
CA THR A 2 0.39 -45.49 4.78
C THR A 2 1.16 -45.16 6.04
N SER A 3 1.99 -44.11 5.97
CA SER A 3 2.60 -43.53 7.16
C SER A 3 1.53 -42.74 7.90
N SER A 4 0.89 -43.39 8.86
CA SER A 4 0.11 -42.71 9.88
C SER A 4 1.08 -41.99 10.82
N VAL A 5 1.43 -40.76 10.51
CA VAL A 5 2.12 -39.87 11.45
C VAL A 5 1.03 -39.13 12.21
N LEU A 6 0.42 -39.79 13.21
CA LEU A 6 -0.37 -39.08 14.20
C LEU A 6 0.56 -38.13 14.96
N PRO A 7 0.16 -36.88 15.24
CA PRO A 7 0.99 -35.99 16.03
C PRO A 7 1.13 -36.63 17.42
N ALA A 8 2.37 -36.86 17.84
CA ALA A 8 2.65 -37.25 19.22
C ALA A 8 1.93 -36.25 20.12
N ALA A 9 1.02 -36.72 20.97
CA ALA A 9 0.44 -35.91 22.02
C ALA A 9 1.62 -35.29 22.78
N ALA A 10 1.86 -34.00 22.56
CA ALA A 10 2.98 -33.31 23.15
C ALA A 10 2.70 -33.23 24.65
N ASN A 11 3.28 -34.15 25.41
CA ASN A 11 3.30 -34.11 26.86
C ASN A 11 4.28 -32.99 27.25
N ILE A 12 3.84 -31.74 27.05
CA ILE A 12 4.62 -30.57 27.41
C ILE A 12 4.59 -30.49 28.92
N ASP A 13 5.75 -30.69 29.54
CA ASP A 13 5.91 -30.47 30.99
C ASP A 13 5.46 -29.05 31.34
N LEU A 14 4.85 -28.87 32.51
CA LEU A 14 4.34 -27.58 32.96
C LEU A 14 5.42 -26.50 32.92
N GLY A 15 6.69 -26.86 33.20
CA GLY A 15 7.83 -25.96 33.09
C GLY A 15 8.10 -25.52 31.65
N THR A 16 8.08 -26.45 30.71
CA THR A 16 8.25 -26.13 29.28
C THR A 16 7.10 -25.27 28.76
N ALA A 17 5.86 -25.57 29.16
CA ALA A 17 4.69 -24.78 28.78
C ALA A 17 4.79 -23.34 29.32
N ALA A 18 5.19 -23.19 30.59
CA ALA A 18 5.40 -21.88 31.21
C ALA A 18 6.52 -21.09 30.52
N LEU A 19 7.64 -21.73 30.17
CA LEU A 19 8.74 -21.09 29.46
C LEU A 19 8.31 -20.59 28.07
N LEU A 20 7.59 -21.42 27.31
CA LEU A 20 7.09 -21.02 25.99
C LEU A 20 6.07 -19.89 26.09
N ALA A 21 5.19 -19.92 27.09
CA ALA A 21 4.22 -18.85 27.32
C ALA A 21 4.93 -17.53 27.67
N VAL A 22 5.90 -17.55 28.58
CA VAL A 22 6.67 -16.35 28.96
C VAL A 22 7.47 -15.81 27.78
N PHE A 23 8.16 -16.68 27.04
CA PHE A 23 8.93 -16.26 25.87
C PHE A 23 8.04 -15.74 24.75
N GLY A 24 6.91 -16.40 24.48
CA GLY A 24 5.93 -16.00 23.48
C GLY A 24 5.28 -14.65 23.81
N LEU A 25 4.84 -14.47 25.06
CA LEU A 25 4.28 -13.20 25.53
C LEU A 25 5.33 -12.08 25.51
N GLY A 26 6.56 -12.36 25.90
CA GLY A 26 7.67 -11.40 25.84
C GLY A 26 8.01 -11.00 24.41
N ALA A 27 8.14 -11.96 23.50
CA ALA A 27 8.40 -11.71 22.08
C ALA A 27 7.25 -10.93 21.43
N LEU A 28 6.00 -11.28 21.75
CA LEU A 28 4.82 -10.56 21.29
C LEU A 28 4.81 -9.12 21.82
N ALA A 29 5.09 -8.90 23.10
CA ALA A 29 5.17 -7.57 23.68
C ALA A 29 6.27 -6.72 23.02
N LEU A 30 7.44 -7.31 22.75
CA LEU A 30 8.52 -6.63 22.02
C LEU A 30 8.12 -6.31 20.58
N LEU A 31 7.44 -7.22 19.88
CA LEU A 31 6.93 -7.00 18.53
C LEU A 31 5.94 -5.83 18.52
N LEU A 32 4.99 -5.81 19.45
CA LEU A 32 4.00 -4.73 19.56
C LEU A 32 4.66 -3.39 19.88
N ALA A 33 5.63 -3.36 20.81
CA ALA A 33 6.39 -2.14 21.11
C ALA A 33 7.19 -1.63 19.90
N ARG A 34 7.71 -2.52 19.06
CA ARG A 34 8.39 -2.14 17.81
C ARG A 34 7.42 -1.60 16.75
N ILE A 35 6.23 -2.16 16.65
CA ILE A 35 5.19 -1.69 15.72
C ILE A 35 4.71 -0.29 16.16
N ASP A 36 4.48 -0.07 17.45
CA ASP A 36 4.10 1.24 18.00
C ASP A 36 5.15 2.29 17.65
N HIS A 37 6.43 1.98 17.89
CA HIS A 37 7.52 2.89 17.57
C HIS A 37 7.69 3.14 16.05
N ALA A 38 7.37 2.14 15.23
CA ALA A 38 7.30 2.28 13.78
C ALA A 38 6.11 3.16 13.36
N LEU A 39 4.95 3.06 14.03
CA LEU A 39 3.80 3.92 13.76
C LEU A 39 4.02 5.36 14.26
N GLU A 40 4.80 5.60 15.31
CA GLU A 40 5.18 6.97 15.67
C GLU A 40 6.17 7.58 14.65
N THR A 41 7.02 6.75 14.06
CA THR A 41 8.04 7.20 13.08
C THR A 41 7.48 7.29 11.66
N PHE A 42 6.51 6.44 11.31
CA PHE A 42 5.99 6.26 9.95
C PHE A 42 4.47 6.34 9.85
N GLY A 43 3.74 6.21 10.96
CA GLY A 43 2.28 6.30 11.04
C GLY A 43 1.80 7.73 11.33
N GLY A 44 2.44 8.69 10.69
CA GLY A 44 1.69 9.86 10.26
C GLY A 44 0.53 9.35 9.40
N GLU A 45 -0.62 9.98 9.51
CA GLU A 45 -1.70 9.88 8.53
C GLU A 45 -1.17 10.27 7.14
N ASP A 46 -0.42 9.37 6.53
CA ASP A 46 -0.11 9.41 5.13
C ASP A 46 -1.45 9.14 4.45
N VAL A 47 -2.23 10.21 4.25
CA VAL A 47 -3.02 10.37 3.03
C VAL A 47 -2.13 9.76 1.96
N ALA A 48 -2.49 8.57 1.46
CA ALA A 48 -1.63 7.81 0.57
C ALA A 48 -1.49 8.63 -0.71
N VAL A 49 -0.56 9.58 -0.71
CA VAL A 49 -0.26 10.47 -1.82
C VAL A 49 0.18 9.52 -2.91
N SER A 50 -0.75 9.26 -3.83
CA SER A 50 -0.54 8.27 -4.87
C SER A 50 0.63 8.79 -5.68
N LYS A 51 1.67 7.97 -5.92
CA LYS A 51 2.86 8.42 -6.66
C LYS A 51 2.76 7.94 -8.09
N THR A 52 2.91 8.86 -9.05
CA THR A 52 2.95 8.56 -10.49
C THR A 52 4.28 9.02 -11.10
N ASN A 53 4.51 8.71 -12.37
CA ASN A 53 5.65 9.23 -13.12
C ASN A 53 5.20 10.40 -14.00
N CYS A 54 5.99 11.47 -14.01
CA CYS A 54 5.77 12.60 -14.91
C CYS A 54 5.83 12.12 -16.38
N PRO A 55 4.79 12.33 -17.20
CA PRO A 55 4.78 11.92 -18.61
C PRO A 55 5.81 12.67 -19.47
N ALA A 56 6.34 13.81 -19.00
CA ALA A 56 7.32 14.60 -19.73
C ALA A 56 8.77 14.11 -19.55
N CYS A 57 9.14 13.74 -18.34
CA CYS A 57 10.54 13.45 -17.97
C CYS A 57 10.73 12.12 -17.25
N GLY A 58 9.66 11.42 -16.88
CA GLY A 58 9.70 10.13 -16.17
C GLY A 58 10.00 10.22 -14.68
N ALA A 59 10.18 11.41 -14.11
CA ALA A 59 10.44 11.57 -12.68
C ALA A 59 9.24 11.14 -11.83
N ARG A 60 9.49 10.52 -10.67
CA ARG A 60 8.43 10.08 -9.75
C ARG A 60 7.92 11.28 -8.95
N ILE A 61 6.63 11.55 -9.05
CA ILE A 61 5.94 12.72 -8.49
C ILE A 61 4.68 12.30 -7.72
N ALA A 62 4.10 13.22 -6.95
CA ALA A 62 2.75 13.05 -6.41
C ALA A 62 1.74 13.04 -7.58
N ALA A 63 0.70 12.21 -7.49
CA ALA A 63 -0.35 12.10 -8.50
C ALA A 63 -1.23 13.35 -8.55
N GLU A 64 -1.34 14.05 -7.42
CA GLU A 64 -2.08 15.28 -7.24
C GLU A 64 -1.21 16.53 -7.47
N ALA A 65 0.01 16.37 -8.01
CA ALA A 65 0.84 17.51 -8.34
C ALA A 65 0.29 18.20 -9.61
N ASP A 66 0.06 19.51 -9.56
CA ASP A 66 -0.32 20.31 -10.75
C ASP A 66 0.90 20.65 -11.63
N ARG A 67 2.12 20.45 -11.09
CA ARG A 67 3.38 20.74 -11.79
C ARG A 67 4.50 19.80 -11.37
N CYS A 68 5.30 19.36 -12.34
CA CYS A 68 6.50 18.57 -12.08
C CYS A 68 7.60 19.42 -11.43
N PRO A 69 8.14 19.05 -10.25
CA PRO A 69 9.24 19.80 -9.61
C PRO A 69 10.60 19.59 -10.27
N TYR A 70 10.69 18.66 -11.24
CA TYR A 70 11.95 18.30 -11.90
C TYR A 70 12.10 18.91 -13.29
N CYS A 71 10.99 18.98 -14.05
CA CYS A 71 10.98 19.55 -15.40
C CYS A 71 10.01 20.72 -15.57
N GLU A 72 9.32 21.11 -14.49
CA GLU A 72 8.48 22.31 -14.40
C GLU A 72 7.24 22.33 -15.31
N ARG A 73 6.95 21.23 -16.02
CA ARG A 73 5.72 21.08 -16.80
C ARG A 73 4.49 21.02 -15.89
N SER A 74 3.44 21.80 -16.21
CA SER A 74 2.12 21.74 -15.59
C SER A 74 1.27 20.58 -16.12
N PHE A 75 0.36 20.09 -15.31
CA PHE A 75 -0.56 18.99 -15.60
C PHE A 75 -2.04 19.42 -15.58
N ASP A 76 -2.30 20.73 -15.55
CA ASP A 76 -3.63 21.28 -15.83
C ASP A 76 -4.04 20.88 -17.25
N ASP A 77 -4.73 19.74 -17.38
CA ASP A 77 -5.50 19.41 -18.55
C ASP A 77 -6.75 20.29 -18.48
N GLU A 78 -6.83 21.27 -19.37
CA GLU A 78 -8.00 22.11 -19.56
C GLU A 78 -9.24 21.20 -19.69
N GLU A 79 -10.17 21.28 -18.74
CA GLU A 79 -11.55 20.87 -18.92
C GLU A 79 -12.14 21.71 -20.07
N GLY A 80 -11.97 21.22 -21.30
CA GLY A 80 -12.26 21.97 -22.51
C GLY A 80 -12.54 21.07 -23.69
N ASP A 81 -13.59 20.26 -23.61
CA ASP A 81 -14.25 19.69 -24.77
C ASP A 81 -15.77 19.92 -24.65
N GLU A 82 -16.18 21.18 -24.76
CA GLU A 82 -17.50 21.54 -25.27
C GLU A 82 -17.56 21.32 -26.78
N ASP A 83 -17.20 20.11 -27.26
CA ASP A 83 -17.40 19.75 -28.67
C ASP A 83 -18.74 19.01 -28.80
N GLY A 84 -19.79 19.79 -29.02
CA GLY A 84 -21.06 19.27 -29.52
C GLY A 84 -20.83 18.37 -30.74
N PRO A 85 -21.67 17.33 -30.93
CA PRO A 85 -21.49 16.40 -32.03
C PRO A 85 -21.40 17.15 -33.36
N PRO A 86 -20.43 16.83 -34.24
CA PRO A 86 -20.34 17.50 -35.53
C PRO A 86 -21.66 17.33 -36.27
N ASP A 87 -22.26 18.43 -36.72
CA ASP A 87 -23.44 18.43 -37.59
C ASP A 87 -23.06 17.83 -38.95
N TYR A 88 -23.27 16.53 -39.10
CA TYR A 88 -23.14 15.84 -40.37
C TYR A 88 -24.46 16.00 -41.12
N GLY A 89 -24.55 17.07 -41.91
CA GLY A 89 -25.65 17.33 -42.82
C GLY A 89 -25.87 16.14 -43.76
N TRP A 90 -26.91 15.36 -43.51
CA TRP A 90 -27.33 14.27 -44.39
C TRP A 90 -27.83 14.85 -45.71
N VAL A 91 -27.12 14.56 -46.80
CA VAL A 91 -27.66 14.75 -48.14
C VAL A 91 -28.56 13.55 -48.41
N GLU A 92 -29.87 13.74 -48.25
CA GLU A 92 -30.86 12.78 -48.70
C GLU A 92 -30.80 12.69 -50.24
N THR A 93 -30.45 11.52 -50.76
CA THR A 93 -30.55 11.16 -52.19
C THR A 93 -31.85 10.43 -52.47
#